data_AF-A0A8J6VPX0-F1
#
_entry.id   AF-A0A8J6VPX0-F1
#
_cell.length_a   1.000
_cell.length_b   1.000
_cell.length_c   1.000
_cell.angle_alpha   90.00
_cell.angle_beta   90.00
_cell.angle_gamma   90.00
#
_symmetry.space_group_name_H-M   'P 1'
#
loop_
_entity.id
_entity.type
_entity.pdbx_description
1 polymer ?
#
loop_
_entity_poly.entity_id
_entity_poly.type
_entity_poly.pdbx_seq_one_letter_code
_entity_poly.pdbx_strand_id
1 'polypeptide(L)'
;MAFHKVRQASQRLLISLLLVEALILLVYLSSIRATGTAYPPFDFNGQATVPSLLQALHFLAIALIILWILGQRYFHRVSLQRSNGFAPGKLFSRSQKSPAQIPSLAFLITFAVLVFYAAIDEVFKIHLQLHRLLAGQNWKWLYLGLFAGIMVWHCRSFIQLWRHSQRETYLVLLGIAIFVLGGYGSEILKDFLLDAGSYQSIEHETFWGLPVENLRIAYEELSELIGENLILYACLQFVGKRLELGKVV
;
A
#
# COMPACT_ATOMS: atom_id res chain seq x y z
N MET A 1 -21.19 17.02 8.00
CA MET A 1 -20.10 18.02 8.21
C MET A 1 -18.72 17.36 8.46
N ALA A 2 -18.64 16.27 9.23
CA ALA A 2 -17.35 15.61 9.50
C ALA A 2 -16.70 15.01 8.24
N PHE A 3 -17.47 14.36 7.36
CA PHE A 3 -16.94 13.78 6.13
C PHE A 3 -16.31 14.82 5.20
N HIS A 4 -16.95 15.97 5.02
CA HIS A 4 -16.40 17.04 4.19
C HIS A 4 -15.03 17.53 4.69
N LYS A 5 -14.87 17.69 6.01
CA LYS A 5 -13.59 18.05 6.62
C LYS A 5 -12.52 16.97 6.38
N VAL A 6 -12.85 15.69 6.59
CA VAL A 6 -11.93 14.56 6.33
C VAL A 6 -11.55 14.50 4.85
N ARG A 7 -12.51 14.71 3.95
CA ARG A 7 -12.27 14.70 2.50
C ARG A 7 -11.32 15.82 2.07
N GLN A 8 -11.54 17.03 2.57
CA GLN A 8 -10.67 18.17 2.26
C GLN A 8 -9.26 17.97 2.85
N ALA A 9 -9.16 17.50 4.09
CA ALA A 9 -7.87 17.23 4.74
C ALA A 9 -7.06 16.15 4.01
N SER A 10 -7.69 15.03 3.67
CA SER A 10 -7.04 13.94 2.92
C SER A 10 -6.66 14.34 1.49
N GLN A 11 -7.45 15.20 0.82
CA GLN A 11 -7.06 15.73 -0.50
C GLN A 11 -5.83 16.64 -0.40
N ARG A 12 -5.76 17.51 0.62
CA ARG A 12 -4.57 18.35 0.87
C ARG A 12 -3.36 17.50 1.22
N LEU A 13 -3.54 16.46 2.03
CA LEU A 13 -2.49 15.51 2.36
C LEU A 13 -1.95 14.83 1.10
N LEU A 14 -2.82 14.28 0.25
CA LEU A 14 -2.43 13.65 -1.02
C LEU A 14 -1.61 14.60 -1.91
N ILE A 15 -2.10 15.83 -2.11
CA ILE A 15 -1.37 16.83 -2.92
C ILE A 15 -0.01 17.14 -2.30
N SER A 16 0.07 17.27 -0.96
CA SER A 16 1.32 17.58 -0.27
C SER A 16 2.33 16.44 -0.40
N LEU A 17 1.89 15.19 -0.27
CA LEU A 17 2.74 14.00 -0.43
C LEU A 17 3.28 13.90 -1.86
N LEU A 18 2.42 14.10 -2.88
CA LEU A 18 2.86 14.12 -4.29
C LEU A 18 3.89 15.22 -4.58
N LEU A 19 3.76 16.40 -3.96
CA LEU A 19 4.75 17.47 -4.09
C LEU A 19 6.09 17.12 -3.40
N VAL A 20 6.03 16.48 -2.24
CA VAL A 20 7.24 15.99 -1.54
C VAL A 20 7.95 14.94 -2.38
N GLU A 21 7.21 14.01 -2.98
CA GLU A 21 7.77 12.96 -3.86
C GLU A 21 8.40 13.53 -5.12
N ALA A 22 7.76 14.50 -5.76
CA ALA A 22 8.34 15.22 -6.89
C ALA A 22 9.66 15.91 -6.50
N LEU A 23 9.74 16.49 -5.29
CA LEU A 23 10.97 17.11 -4.80
C LEU A 23 12.07 16.06 -4.54
N ILE A 24 11.74 14.93 -3.90
CA ILE A 24 12.66 13.82 -3.67
C ILE A 24 13.24 13.32 -5.00
N LEU A 25 12.39 13.10 -6.01
CA LEU A 25 12.80 12.69 -7.35
C LEU A 25 13.74 13.70 -8.00
N LEU A 26 13.43 15.00 -7.90
CA LEU A 26 14.30 16.05 -8.43
C LEU A 26 15.68 16.05 -7.75
N VAL A 27 15.72 15.88 -6.42
CA VAL A 27 16.99 15.77 -5.68
C VAL A 27 17.78 14.55 -6.15
N TYR A 28 17.14 13.38 -6.24
CA TYR A 28 17.76 12.15 -6.73
C TYR A 28 18.35 12.33 -8.13
N LEU A 29 17.56 12.74 -9.12
CA LEU A 29 18.03 12.90 -10.50
C LEU A 29 19.09 13.99 -10.64
N SER A 30 18.97 15.10 -9.90
CA SER A 30 19.96 16.18 -9.92
C SER A 30 21.30 15.74 -9.32
N SER A 31 21.29 14.96 -8.24
CA SER A 31 22.51 14.41 -7.63
C SER A 31 23.27 13.49 -8.58
N ILE A 32 22.55 12.59 -9.26
CA ILE A 32 23.13 11.69 -10.27
C ILE A 32 23.72 12.49 -11.43
N ARG A 33 23.00 13.49 -11.92
CA ARG A 33 23.50 14.35 -13.00
C ARG A 33 24.74 15.14 -12.60
N ALA A 34 24.81 15.61 -11.36
CA ALA A 34 25.90 16.45 -10.89
C ALA A 34 27.15 15.67 -10.45
N THR A 35 26.97 14.50 -9.84
CA THR A 35 28.04 13.76 -9.16
C THR A 35 28.29 12.35 -9.72
N GLY A 36 27.40 11.86 -10.59
CA GLY A 36 27.42 10.49 -11.10
C GLY A 36 26.81 9.46 -10.14
N THR A 37 26.48 9.84 -8.91
CA THR A 37 25.88 8.96 -7.89
C THR A 37 24.69 9.63 -7.21
N ALA A 38 23.81 8.82 -6.61
CA ALA A 38 22.70 9.33 -5.82
C ALA A 38 23.20 9.94 -4.51
N TYR A 39 22.59 11.05 -4.07
CA TYR A 39 22.85 11.60 -2.75
C TYR A 39 22.27 10.66 -1.66
N PRO A 40 23.07 10.12 -0.72
CA PRO A 40 22.66 8.97 0.09
C PRO A 40 21.31 9.09 0.84
N PRO A 41 20.94 10.24 1.44
CA PRO A 41 19.65 10.37 2.11
C PRO A 41 18.43 10.26 1.17
N PHE A 42 18.62 10.51 -0.12
CA PHE A 42 17.59 10.48 -1.16
C PHE A 42 17.85 9.38 -2.18
N ASP A 43 18.71 8.41 -1.84
CA ASP A 43 18.94 7.25 -2.69
C ASP A 43 17.72 6.34 -2.64
N PHE A 44 17.10 6.15 -3.80
CA PHE A 44 15.95 5.28 -3.96
C PHE A 44 16.28 3.80 -3.74
N ASN A 45 17.54 3.37 -3.95
CA ASN A 45 17.96 2.01 -3.64
C ASN A 45 18.47 1.82 -2.21
N GLY A 46 18.57 2.90 -1.44
CA GLY A 46 19.22 2.88 -0.13
C GLY A 46 18.32 2.32 0.98
N GLN A 47 18.94 1.69 1.98
CA GLN A 47 18.27 1.36 3.24
C GLN A 47 18.15 2.60 4.12
N ALA A 48 17.03 2.75 4.83
CA ALA A 48 16.79 3.85 5.75
C ALA A 48 16.95 5.25 5.13
N THR A 49 16.64 5.38 3.84
CA THR A 49 16.60 6.67 3.13
C THR A 49 15.26 7.36 3.30
N VAL A 50 15.17 8.63 2.93
CA VAL A 50 13.93 9.41 3.00
C VAL A 50 12.77 8.75 2.23
N PRO A 51 12.94 8.26 0.99
CA PRO A 51 11.90 7.52 0.28
C PRO A 51 11.40 6.30 1.05
N SER A 52 12.32 5.45 1.51
CA SER A 52 12.00 4.22 2.24
C SER A 52 11.25 4.50 3.54
N LEU A 53 11.70 5.51 4.31
CA LEU A 53 11.00 5.93 5.53
C LEU A 53 9.60 6.48 5.23
N LEU A 54 9.43 7.20 4.12
CA LEU A 54 8.13 7.72 3.71
C LEU A 54 7.16 6.58 3.36
N GLN A 55 7.60 5.60 2.57
CA GLN A 55 6.80 4.41 2.25
C GLN A 55 6.44 3.61 3.50
N ALA A 56 7.39 3.38 4.40
CA ALA A 56 7.14 2.72 5.67
C ALA A 56 6.09 3.44 6.52
N LEU A 57 6.12 4.78 6.55
CA LEU A 57 5.11 5.59 7.23
C LEU A 57 3.74 5.49 6.57
N HIS A 58 3.65 5.42 5.24
CA HIS A 58 2.39 5.18 4.53
C HIS A 58 1.78 3.82 4.92
N PHE A 59 2.58 2.75 4.83
CA PHE A 59 2.12 1.42 5.23
C PHE A 59 1.70 1.40 6.70
N LEU A 60 2.49 1.97 7.62
CA LEU A 60 2.12 2.06 9.03
C LEU A 60 0.79 2.80 9.23
N ALA A 61 0.59 3.93 8.55
CA ALA A 61 -0.65 4.69 8.63
C ALA A 61 -1.86 3.87 8.12
N ILE A 62 -1.71 3.17 7.00
CA ILE A 62 -2.74 2.27 6.46
C ILE A 62 -3.06 1.15 7.47
N ALA A 63 -2.05 0.51 8.05
CA ALA A 63 -2.23 -0.55 9.05
C ALA A 63 -2.98 -0.04 10.29
N LEU A 64 -2.62 1.14 10.80
CA LEU A 64 -3.30 1.76 11.94
C LEU A 64 -4.77 2.09 11.63
N ILE A 65 -5.08 2.54 10.40
CA ILE A 65 -6.47 2.75 9.97
C ILE A 65 -7.25 1.43 9.99
N ILE A 66 -6.66 0.33 9.49
CA ILE A 66 -7.32 -0.98 9.49
C ILE A 66 -7.56 -1.47 10.92
N LEU A 67 -6.57 -1.33 11.82
CA LEU A 67 -6.71 -1.67 13.24
C LEU A 67 -7.78 -0.81 13.94
N TRP A 68 -7.87 0.47 13.60
CA TRP A 68 -8.93 1.33 14.12
C TRP A 68 -10.32 0.82 13.67
N ILE A 69 -10.49 0.45 12.39
CA ILE A 69 -11.75 -0.14 11.88
C ILE A 69 -12.07 -1.46 12.62
N LEU A 70 -11.05 -2.28 12.89
CA LEU A 70 -11.17 -3.51 13.65
C LEU A 70 -11.68 -3.25 15.07
N GLY A 71 -11.08 -2.26 15.76
CA GLY A 71 -11.48 -1.83 17.10
C GLY A 71 -12.92 -1.33 17.15
N GLN A 72 -13.33 -0.48 16.20
CA GLN A 72 -14.72 0.00 16.09
C GLN A 72 -15.72 -1.16 15.99
N ARG A 73 -15.41 -2.19 15.19
CA ARG A 73 -16.24 -3.38 15.07
C ARG A 73 -16.32 -4.16 16.39
N TYR A 74 -15.20 -4.31 17.09
CA TYR A 74 -15.16 -5.01 18.37
C TYR A 74 -16.03 -4.29 19.42
N PHE A 75 -15.83 -2.99 19.60
CA PHE A 75 -16.61 -2.20 20.55
C PHE A 75 -18.11 -2.20 20.24
N HIS A 76 -18.49 -2.09 18.96
CA HIS A 76 -19.89 -2.17 18.56
C HIS A 76 -20.54 -3.52 18.90
N ARG A 77 -19.80 -4.63 18.79
CA ARG A 77 -20.30 -5.95 19.20
C ARG A 77 -20.50 -6.04 20.71
N VAL A 78 -19.53 -5.55 21.48
CA VAL A 78 -19.61 -5.55 22.95
C VAL A 78 -20.76 -4.65 23.44
N SER A 79 -20.98 -3.48 22.82
CA SER A 79 -22.08 -2.60 23.19
C SER A 79 -23.46 -3.24 22.94
N LEU A 80 -23.62 -3.95 21.81
CA LEU A 80 -24.86 -4.69 21.50
C LEU A 80 -25.11 -5.85 22.48
N GLN A 81 -24.06 -6.55 22.92
CA GLN A 81 -24.19 -7.59 23.94
C GLN A 81 -24.63 -7.02 25.28
N ARG A 82 -24.13 -5.83 25.65
CA ARG A 82 -24.52 -5.15 26.90
C ARG A 82 -25.95 -4.61 26.85
N SER A 83 -26.39 -4.06 25.73
CA SER A 83 -27.75 -3.51 25.58
C SER A 83 -28.84 -4.57 25.54
N ASN A 84 -28.56 -5.74 24.97
CA ASN A 84 -29.53 -6.82 24.81
C ASN A 84 -29.69 -7.71 26.04
N GLY A 85 -29.18 -7.28 27.21
CA GLY A 85 -29.42 -7.84 28.53
C GLY A 85 -29.56 -9.36 28.55
N PHE A 86 -28.45 -10.09 28.44
CA PHE A 86 -28.30 -11.52 28.74
C PHE A 86 -29.60 -12.35 28.65
N ALA A 87 -30.29 -12.31 27.52
CA ALA A 87 -31.41 -13.20 27.22
C ALA A 87 -30.88 -14.31 26.31
N PRO A 88 -30.21 -15.35 26.86
CA PRO A 88 -29.76 -16.50 26.10
C PRO A 88 -31.01 -17.22 25.58
N GLY A 89 -31.39 -16.98 24.32
CA GLY A 89 -32.46 -17.74 23.68
C GLY A 89 -33.30 -17.02 22.62
N LYS A 90 -33.25 -15.69 22.50
CA LYS A 90 -34.02 -14.94 21.47
C LYS A 90 -33.13 -14.00 20.68
N LEU A 91 -32.17 -14.55 19.93
CA LEU A 91 -31.09 -13.74 19.34
C LEU A 91 -30.86 -14.03 17.85
N PHE A 92 -31.91 -14.22 17.06
CA PHE A 92 -31.83 -14.19 15.58
C PHE A 92 -33.13 -13.69 14.94
N SER A 93 -33.73 -12.61 15.44
CA SER A 93 -34.70 -11.85 14.62
C SER A 93 -33.94 -11.06 13.56
N ARG A 94 -33.84 -11.73 12.42
CA ARG A 94 -33.25 -11.40 11.13
C ARG A 94 -33.87 -10.12 10.51
N SER A 95 -33.65 -8.91 11.03
CA SER A 95 -33.95 -7.68 10.27
C SER A 95 -33.41 -6.37 10.89
N GLN A 96 -32.18 -6.33 11.40
CA GLN A 96 -31.48 -5.05 11.42
C GLN A 96 -30.60 -5.00 10.17
N LYS A 97 -31.04 -4.23 9.16
CA LYS A 97 -30.23 -3.83 8.01
C LYS A 97 -28.94 -3.25 8.55
N SER A 98 -27.88 -4.07 8.54
CA SER A 98 -26.62 -3.74 9.19
C SER A 98 -26.06 -2.47 8.55
N PRO A 99 -25.77 -1.42 9.34
CA PRO A 99 -25.23 -0.17 8.82
C PRO A 99 -23.89 -0.48 8.13
N ALA A 100 -23.81 -0.22 6.83
CA ALA A 100 -22.64 -0.39 5.96
C ALA A 100 -21.78 -1.65 6.27
N GLN A 101 -22.06 -2.76 5.58
CA GLN A 101 -21.39 -4.05 5.77
C GLN A 101 -19.87 -3.89 5.97
N ILE A 102 -19.41 -4.20 7.18
CA ILE A 102 -18.00 -4.20 7.55
C ILE A 102 -17.37 -5.43 6.89
N PRO A 103 -16.16 -5.31 6.29
CA PRO A 103 -15.43 -6.47 5.77
C PRO A 103 -15.31 -7.58 6.83
N SER A 104 -15.06 -8.82 6.41
CA SER A 104 -14.91 -9.94 7.35
C SER A 104 -13.76 -9.69 8.35
N LEU A 105 -13.83 -10.32 9.52
CA LEU A 105 -12.82 -10.12 10.58
C LEU A 105 -11.46 -10.62 10.10
N ALA A 106 -11.47 -11.82 9.49
CA ALA A 106 -10.30 -12.43 8.88
C ALA A 106 -9.66 -11.50 7.85
N PHE A 107 -10.46 -10.88 6.96
CA PHE A 107 -9.95 -9.91 5.99
C PHE A 107 -9.20 -8.75 6.65
N LEU A 108 -9.81 -8.09 7.64
CA LEU A 108 -9.19 -6.94 8.31
C LEU A 108 -7.89 -7.34 9.02
N ILE A 109 -7.86 -8.50 9.69
CA ILE A 109 -6.66 -8.98 10.37
C ILE A 109 -5.56 -9.32 9.35
N THR A 110 -5.89 -10.07 8.29
CA THR A 110 -4.93 -10.44 7.24
C THR A 110 -4.29 -9.19 6.64
N PHE A 111 -5.09 -8.18 6.25
CA PHE A 111 -4.56 -6.95 5.66
C PHE A 111 -3.77 -6.11 6.68
N ALA A 112 -4.21 -6.02 7.93
CA ALA A 112 -3.46 -5.30 8.96
C ALA A 112 -2.06 -5.90 9.15
N VAL A 113 -1.97 -7.23 9.24
CA VAL A 113 -0.68 -7.95 9.40
C VAL A 113 0.20 -7.75 8.18
N LEU A 114 -0.35 -7.89 6.96
CA LEU A 114 0.42 -7.74 5.72
C LEU A 114 0.96 -6.33 5.52
N VAL A 115 0.12 -5.32 5.74
CA VAL A 115 0.54 -3.93 5.58
C VAL A 115 1.53 -3.54 6.68
N PHE A 116 1.35 -4.03 7.91
CA PHE A 116 2.34 -3.82 8.97
C PHE A 116 3.67 -4.51 8.65
N TYR A 117 3.63 -5.73 8.10
CA TYR A 117 4.82 -6.41 7.60
C TYR A 117 5.47 -5.61 6.47
N ALA A 118 4.72 -5.06 5.51
CA ALA A 118 5.25 -4.22 4.45
C ALA A 118 5.97 -2.98 4.99
N ALA A 119 5.43 -2.34 6.05
CA ALA A 119 6.10 -1.22 6.71
C ALA A 119 7.46 -1.62 7.30
N ILE A 120 7.53 -2.81 7.94
CA ILE A 120 8.78 -3.34 8.50
C ILE A 120 9.75 -3.72 7.38
N ASP A 121 9.25 -4.45 6.37
CA ASP A 121 10.02 -4.86 5.21
C ASP A 121 10.65 -3.66 4.52
N GLU A 122 9.94 -2.55 4.42
CA GLU A 122 10.46 -1.35 3.78
C GLU A 122 11.60 -0.71 4.59
N VAL A 123 11.45 -0.57 5.91
CA VAL A 123 12.52 -0.02 6.78
C VAL A 123 13.79 -0.87 6.75
N PHE A 124 13.64 -2.20 6.78
CA PHE A 124 14.77 -3.13 6.91
C PHE A 124 15.19 -3.77 5.58
N LYS A 125 14.47 -3.49 4.49
CA LYS A 125 14.55 -4.14 3.18
C LYS A 125 14.70 -5.66 3.31
N ILE A 126 13.79 -6.31 4.04
CA ILE A 126 13.87 -7.76 4.36
C ILE A 126 13.86 -8.60 3.09
N HIS A 127 13.08 -8.23 2.07
CA HIS A 127 13.04 -8.92 0.79
C HIS A 127 14.40 -8.95 0.07
N LEU A 128 15.23 -7.91 0.22
CA LEU A 128 16.60 -7.91 -0.31
C LEU A 128 17.50 -8.93 0.42
N GLN A 129 17.29 -9.11 1.72
CA GLN A 129 18.00 -10.14 2.50
C GLN A 129 17.51 -11.54 2.12
N LEU A 130 16.21 -11.70 1.87
CA LEU A 130 15.60 -12.95 1.46
C LEU A 130 16.15 -13.43 0.10
N HIS A 131 16.40 -12.51 -0.84
CA HIS A 131 17.04 -12.85 -2.12
C HIS A 131 18.39 -13.55 -1.92
N ARG A 132 19.19 -13.10 -0.94
CA ARG A 132 20.48 -13.74 -0.59
C ARG A 132 20.28 -15.11 0.04
N LEU A 133 19.29 -15.26 0.92
CA LEU A 133 19.00 -16.53 1.61
C LEU A 133 18.47 -17.61 0.66
N LEU A 134 17.69 -17.22 -0.35
CA LEU A 134 17.09 -18.14 -1.31
C LEU A 134 18.02 -18.51 -2.48
N ALA A 135 19.32 -18.20 -2.39
CA ALA A 135 20.34 -18.59 -3.37
C ALA A 135 19.95 -18.27 -4.84
N GLY A 136 19.33 -17.12 -5.08
CA GLY A 136 18.92 -16.70 -6.42
C GLY A 136 17.59 -17.30 -6.91
N GLN A 137 16.85 -18.05 -6.09
CA GLN A 137 15.47 -18.38 -6.43
C GLN A 137 14.63 -17.10 -6.55
N ASN A 138 13.68 -17.14 -7.49
CA ASN A 138 12.88 -15.99 -7.85
C ASN A 138 11.77 -15.74 -6.81
N TRP A 139 12.18 -15.10 -5.71
CA TRP A 139 11.32 -14.68 -4.60
C TRP A 139 10.13 -13.83 -5.05
N LYS A 140 10.20 -13.16 -6.21
CA LYS A 140 9.11 -12.36 -6.78
C LYS A 140 7.83 -13.21 -6.96
N TRP A 141 7.96 -14.48 -7.38
CA TRP A 141 6.82 -15.39 -7.50
C TRP A 141 6.17 -15.75 -6.18
N LEU A 142 6.93 -15.79 -5.09
CA LEU A 142 6.39 -16.03 -3.75
C LEU A 142 5.48 -14.87 -3.34
N TYR A 143 5.94 -13.62 -3.54
CA TYR A 143 5.15 -12.43 -3.23
C TYR A 143 3.91 -12.31 -4.12
N LEU A 144 4.05 -12.54 -5.43
CA LEU A 144 2.93 -12.51 -6.37
C LEU A 144 1.90 -13.60 -6.04
N GLY A 145 2.37 -14.82 -5.74
CA GLY A 145 1.52 -15.93 -5.33
C GLY A 145 0.80 -15.67 -4.00
N LEU A 146 1.50 -15.10 -3.01
CA LEU A 146 0.91 -14.68 -1.74
C LEU A 146 -0.19 -13.63 -1.98
N PHE A 147 0.12 -12.58 -2.73
CA PHE A 147 -0.81 -11.51 -3.08
C PHE A 147 -2.06 -12.06 -3.79
N ALA A 148 -1.89 -12.85 -4.84
CA ALA A 148 -2.98 -13.48 -5.57
C ALA A 148 -3.82 -14.40 -4.67
N GLY A 149 -3.16 -15.21 -3.83
CA GLY A 149 -3.81 -16.08 -2.86
C GLY A 149 -4.70 -15.32 -1.88
N ILE A 150 -4.24 -14.18 -1.37
CA ILE A 150 -5.03 -13.30 -0.48
C ILE A 150 -6.24 -12.72 -1.21
N MET A 151 -6.07 -12.25 -2.45
CA MET A 151 -7.17 -11.72 -3.26
C MET A 151 -8.26 -12.77 -3.49
N VAL A 152 -7.86 -13.99 -3.84
CA VAL A 152 -8.78 -15.11 -4.07
C VAL A 152 -9.47 -15.53 -2.76
N TRP A 153 -8.70 -15.73 -1.69
CA TRP A 153 -9.23 -16.13 -0.38
C TRP A 153 -10.27 -15.15 0.16
N HIS A 154 -10.02 -13.85 -0.02
CA HIS A 154 -10.90 -12.78 0.46
C HIS A 154 -11.81 -12.17 -0.62
N CYS A 155 -11.99 -12.82 -1.77
CA CYS A 155 -12.77 -12.29 -2.89
C CYS A 155 -14.19 -11.84 -2.49
N ARG A 156 -14.85 -12.57 -1.58
CA ARG A 156 -16.18 -12.21 -1.06
C ARG A 156 -16.16 -10.88 -0.30
N SER A 157 -15.12 -10.62 0.50
CA SER A 157 -14.95 -9.35 1.22
C SER A 157 -14.70 -8.20 0.24
N PHE A 158 -13.92 -8.45 -0.82
CA PHE A 158 -13.70 -7.49 -1.91
C PHE A 158 -14.99 -7.14 -2.67
N ILE A 159 -15.79 -8.14 -3.05
CA ILE A 159 -17.09 -7.91 -3.71
C ILE A 159 -18.02 -7.08 -2.81
N GLN A 160 -18.01 -7.35 -1.50
CA GLN A 160 -18.79 -6.56 -0.54
C GLN A 160 -18.31 -5.11 -0.44
N LEU A 161 -16.99 -4.90 -0.33
CA LEU A 161 -16.37 -3.58 -0.34
C LEU A 161 -16.71 -2.82 -1.62
N TRP A 162 -16.57 -3.47 -2.77
CA TRP A 162 -16.93 -2.90 -4.06
C TRP A 162 -18.38 -2.44 -4.07
N ARG A 163 -19.34 -3.29 -3.68
CA ARG A 163 -20.76 -2.92 -3.67
C ARG A 163 -21.10 -1.72 -2.79
N HIS A 164 -20.40 -1.53 -1.67
CA HIS A 164 -20.71 -0.47 -0.70
C HIS A 164 -19.85 0.79 -0.83
N SER A 165 -18.65 0.66 -1.38
CA SER A 165 -17.64 1.72 -1.44
C SER A 165 -16.85 1.63 -2.73
N GLN A 166 -17.58 1.64 -3.87
CA GLN A 166 -17.02 1.47 -5.22
C GLN A 166 -15.85 2.41 -5.48
N ARG A 167 -16.01 3.69 -5.17
CA ARG A 167 -14.97 4.71 -5.41
C ARG A 167 -13.70 4.44 -4.61
N GLU A 168 -13.83 4.20 -3.30
CA GLU A 168 -12.67 3.92 -2.44
C GLU A 168 -12.00 2.62 -2.83
N THR A 169 -12.79 1.58 -3.11
CA THR A 169 -12.26 0.27 -3.54
C THR A 169 -11.54 0.39 -4.88
N TYR A 170 -12.08 1.15 -5.83
CA TYR A 170 -11.42 1.43 -7.11
C TYR A 170 -10.08 2.16 -6.91
N LEU A 171 -10.04 3.19 -6.06
CA LEU A 171 -8.78 3.91 -5.78
C LEU A 171 -7.73 3.03 -5.11
N VAL A 172 -8.13 2.14 -4.18
CA VAL A 172 -7.21 1.15 -3.61
C VAL A 172 -6.69 0.20 -4.69
N LEU A 173 -7.57 -0.35 -5.53
CA LEU A 173 -7.16 -1.26 -6.60
C LEU A 173 -6.26 -0.57 -7.63
N LEU A 174 -6.54 0.68 -7.98
CA LEU A 174 -5.71 1.49 -8.86
C LEU A 174 -4.33 1.74 -8.23
N GLY A 175 -4.29 2.11 -6.94
CA GLY A 175 -3.04 2.31 -6.22
C GLY A 175 -2.20 1.03 -6.16
N ILE A 176 -2.83 -0.12 -5.87
CA ILE A 176 -2.18 -1.44 -5.91
C ILE A 176 -1.65 -1.75 -7.31
N ALA A 177 -2.42 -1.47 -8.36
CA ALA A 177 -1.99 -1.72 -9.73
C ALA A 177 -0.77 -0.87 -10.10
N ILE A 178 -0.77 0.43 -9.77
CA ILE A 178 0.37 1.32 -10.00
C ILE A 178 1.59 0.85 -9.21
N PHE A 179 1.41 0.49 -7.93
CA PHE A 179 2.47 -0.05 -7.08
C PHE A 179 3.10 -1.31 -7.69
N VAL A 180 2.28 -2.31 -8.04
CA VAL A 180 2.77 -3.58 -8.59
C VAL A 180 3.42 -3.41 -9.96
N LEU A 181 2.86 -2.56 -10.83
CA LEU A 181 3.45 -2.28 -12.15
C LEU A 181 4.73 -1.44 -12.04
N GLY A 182 4.83 -0.58 -11.03
CA GLY A 182 6.04 0.17 -10.67
C GLY A 182 7.15 -0.76 -10.24
N GLY A 183 6.97 -1.38 -9.06
CA GLY A 183 7.89 -2.32 -8.43
C GLY A 183 8.28 -3.47 -9.36
N TYR A 184 7.35 -4.41 -9.54
CA TYR A 184 7.62 -5.62 -10.31
C TYR A 184 7.67 -5.39 -11.83
N GLY A 185 6.83 -4.49 -12.34
CA GLY A 185 6.73 -4.30 -13.79
C GLY A 185 7.97 -3.66 -14.40
N SER A 186 8.60 -2.69 -13.72
CA SER A 186 9.84 -2.06 -14.20
C SER A 186 11.00 -3.06 -14.28
N GLU A 187 11.05 -3.97 -13.31
CA GLU A 187 12.06 -5.01 -13.19
C GLU A 187 11.84 -6.14 -14.22
N ILE A 188 10.58 -6.57 -14.44
CA ILE A 188 10.26 -7.51 -15.53
C ILE A 188 10.56 -6.89 -16.89
N LEU A 189 10.26 -5.59 -17.06
CA LEU A 189 10.58 -4.87 -18.29
C LEU A 189 12.10 -4.77 -18.50
N LYS A 190 12.87 -4.57 -17.43
CA LYS A 190 14.33 -4.66 -17.44
C LYS A 190 14.76 -6.04 -17.93
N ASP A 191 14.31 -7.11 -17.28
CA ASP A 191 14.63 -8.48 -17.68
C ASP A 191 14.25 -8.70 -19.16
N PHE A 192 13.05 -8.33 -19.60
CA PHE A 192 12.61 -8.52 -20.98
C PHE A 192 13.41 -7.72 -22.02
N LEU A 193 13.73 -6.45 -21.74
CA LEU A 193 14.52 -5.61 -22.65
C LEU A 193 16.00 -6.02 -22.68
N LEU A 194 16.52 -6.59 -21.59
CA LEU A 194 17.96 -6.86 -21.41
C LEU A 194 18.34 -8.34 -21.61
N ASP A 195 17.41 -9.28 -21.49
CA ASP A 195 17.60 -10.73 -21.76
C ASP A 195 17.75 -11.04 -23.27
N ALA A 196 17.73 -10.00 -24.13
CA ALA A 196 18.13 -10.07 -25.54
C ALA A 196 19.66 -10.24 -25.75
N GLY A 197 20.38 -10.78 -24.76
CA GLY A 197 21.72 -11.36 -24.91
C GLY A 197 22.94 -10.43 -24.77
N SER A 198 22.76 -9.15 -24.44
CA SER A 198 23.84 -8.16 -24.57
C SER A 198 24.27 -7.44 -23.28
N TYR A 199 23.59 -7.60 -22.14
CA TYR A 199 23.78 -6.61 -21.05
C TYR A 199 24.77 -6.96 -19.94
N GLN A 200 25.10 -8.24 -19.72
CA GLN A 200 26.16 -8.60 -18.75
C GLN A 200 27.54 -8.03 -19.14
N SER A 201 27.75 -7.65 -20.40
CA SER A 201 28.95 -6.94 -20.87
C SER A 201 28.80 -5.41 -20.91
N ILE A 202 27.59 -4.87 -20.75
CA ILE A 202 27.28 -3.42 -20.93
C ILE A 202 27.15 -2.69 -19.59
N GLU A 203 26.73 -3.37 -18.51
CA GLU A 203 26.52 -2.80 -17.18
C GLU A 203 27.79 -2.23 -16.52
N HIS A 204 28.98 -2.65 -16.96
CA HIS A 204 30.25 -2.17 -16.40
C HIS A 204 31.04 -1.19 -17.28
N GLU A 205 30.72 -1.01 -18.57
CA GLU A 205 31.60 -0.22 -19.47
C GLU A 205 30.92 0.82 -20.36
N THR A 206 29.59 0.91 -20.41
CA THR A 206 28.93 1.87 -21.33
C THR A 206 28.37 3.11 -20.62
N PHE A 207 28.67 4.27 -21.19
CA PHE A 207 28.15 5.59 -20.79
C PHE A 207 26.62 5.65 -20.67
N TRP A 208 25.89 4.76 -21.36
CA TRP A 208 24.42 4.74 -21.41
C TRP A 208 23.75 3.80 -20.40
N GLY A 209 24.46 2.85 -19.81
CA GLY A 209 23.86 1.89 -18.87
C GLY A 209 23.43 2.53 -17.55
N LEU A 210 24.29 3.37 -16.99
CA LEU A 210 24.06 4.01 -15.69
C LEU A 210 22.86 4.98 -15.67
N PRO A 211 22.63 5.84 -16.70
CA PRO A 211 21.43 6.67 -16.77
C PRO A 211 20.13 5.88 -16.89
N VAL A 212 20.11 4.78 -17.65
CA VAL A 212 18.90 3.98 -17.86
C VAL A 212 18.49 3.25 -16.58
N GLU A 213 19.45 2.64 -15.87
CA GLU A 213 19.17 1.98 -14.59
C GLU A 213 18.67 2.98 -13.55
N ASN A 214 19.31 4.14 -13.43
CA ASN A 214 18.88 5.19 -12.51
C ASN A 214 17.45 5.71 -12.79
N LEU A 215 17.08 5.83 -14.07
CA LEU A 215 15.72 6.20 -14.46
C LEU A 215 14.71 5.10 -14.18
N ARG A 216 15.09 3.83 -14.38
CA ARG A 216 14.26 2.67 -14.03
C ARG A 216 13.96 2.65 -12.53
N ILE A 217 14.99 2.77 -11.69
CA ILE A 217 14.87 2.85 -10.23
C ILE A 217 13.96 4.02 -9.83
N ALA A 218 14.18 5.21 -10.40
CA ALA A 218 13.34 6.37 -10.11
C ALA A 218 11.87 6.16 -10.49
N TYR A 219 11.62 5.48 -11.62
CA TYR A 219 10.26 5.14 -12.04
C TYR A 219 9.61 4.11 -11.13
N GLU A 220 10.34 3.07 -10.72
CA GLU A 220 9.91 2.03 -9.80
C GLU A 220 9.40 2.66 -8.50
N GLU A 221 10.28 3.39 -7.83
CA GLU A 221 10.06 3.95 -6.50
C GLU A 221 9.02 5.06 -6.49
N LEU A 222 9.01 5.93 -7.52
CA LEU A 222 7.96 6.93 -7.68
C LEU A 222 6.58 6.29 -7.88
N SER A 223 6.50 5.22 -8.68
CA SER A 223 5.25 4.53 -8.95
C SER A 223 4.72 3.84 -7.68
N GLU A 224 5.59 3.22 -6.89
CA GLU A 224 5.23 2.64 -5.60
C GLU A 224 4.66 3.70 -4.65
N LEU A 225 5.37 4.80 -4.44
CA LEU A 225 4.94 5.93 -3.61
C LEU A 225 3.59 6.51 -4.05
N ILE A 226 3.39 6.73 -5.36
CA ILE A 226 2.10 7.20 -5.90
C ILE A 226 0.99 6.18 -5.62
N GLY A 227 1.28 4.88 -5.79
CA GLY A 227 0.35 3.80 -5.52
C GLY A 227 -0.10 3.79 -4.06
N GLU A 228 0.85 3.86 -3.13
CA GLU A 228 0.61 3.92 -1.69
C GLU A 228 -0.20 5.15 -1.28
N ASN A 229 0.12 6.32 -1.84
CA ASN A 229 -0.61 7.57 -1.61
C ASN A 229 -2.09 7.45 -1.97
N LEU A 230 -2.39 6.80 -3.10
CA LEU A 230 -3.77 6.56 -3.53
C LEU A 230 -4.49 5.60 -2.57
N ILE A 231 -3.81 4.56 -2.09
CA ILE A 231 -4.36 3.61 -1.11
C ILE A 231 -4.66 4.34 0.20
N LEU A 232 -3.70 5.09 0.75
CA LEU A 232 -3.86 5.86 1.98
C LEU A 232 -5.00 6.87 1.87
N TYR A 233 -5.04 7.63 0.77
CA TYR A 233 -6.13 8.57 0.49
C TYR A 233 -7.49 7.86 0.48
N ALA A 234 -7.61 6.71 -0.20
CA ALA A 234 -8.84 5.94 -0.26
C ALA A 234 -9.27 5.41 1.12
N CYS A 235 -8.32 4.92 1.93
CA CYS A 235 -8.57 4.50 3.31
C CYS A 235 -9.10 5.65 4.17
N LEU A 236 -8.53 6.85 4.07
CA LEU A 236 -9.00 8.03 4.79
C LEU A 236 -10.41 8.46 4.35
N GLN A 237 -10.73 8.39 3.05
CA GLN A 237 -12.08 8.65 2.55
C GLN A 237 -13.08 7.63 3.11
N PHE A 238 -12.70 6.35 3.16
CA PHE A 238 -13.51 5.29 3.74
C PHE A 238 -13.81 5.54 5.22
N VAL A 239 -12.80 5.92 6.01
CA VAL A 239 -12.96 6.31 7.42
C VAL A 239 -13.91 7.51 7.55
N GLY A 240 -13.70 8.55 6.73
CA GLY A 240 -14.54 9.74 6.74
C GLY A 240 -16.03 9.43 6.52
N LYS A 241 -16.34 8.56 5.55
CA LYS A 241 -17.72 8.10 5.30
C LYS A 241 -18.31 7.36 6.50
N ARG A 242 -17.52 6.49 7.14
CA ARG A 242 -17.98 5.74 8.32
C ARG A 242 -18.25 6.64 9.52
N LEU A 243 -17.40 7.63 9.77
CA LEU A 243 -17.61 8.60 10.85
C LEU A 243 -18.88 9.43 10.67
N GLU A 244 -19.32 9.66 9.43
CA GLU A 244 -20.59 10.32 9.16
C GLU A 244 -21.78 9.40 9.41
N LEU A 245 -21.72 8.13 8.97
CA LEU A 245 -22.77 7.14 9.25
C LEU A 245 -22.95 6.85 10.74
N GLY A 246 -21.85 6.80 11.51
CA GLY A 246 -21.89 6.56 12.95
C GLY A 246 -22.49 7.69 13.77
N LYS A 247 -22.71 8.88 13.19
CA LYS A 247 -23.42 10.00 13.84
C LYS A 247 -24.93 10.00 13.57
N VAL A 248 -25.40 9.16 12.67
CA VAL A 248 -26.82 9.05 12.27
C VAL A 248 -27.53 7.97 13.08
N VAL A 249 -26.81 7.24 13.95
CA VAL A 249 -27.32 6.23 14.89
C VAL A 249 -27.20 6.78 16.30
#